data_AF-A0A3D2TI94-F1
#
_entry.id   AF-A0A3D2TI94-F1
#
_cell.length_a   1.000
_cell.length_b   1.000
_cell.length_c   1.000
_cell.angle_alpha   90.00
_cell.angle_beta   90.00
_cell.angle_gamma   90.00
#
_symmetry.space_group_name_H-M   'P 1'
#
loop_
_entity.id
_entity.type
_entity.pdbx_description
1 polymer ?
#
loop_
_entity_poly.entity_id
_entity_poly.type
_entity_poly.pdbx_seq_one_letter_code
_entity_poly.pdbx_strand_id
1 'polypeptide(L)'
;MLGSERTMKKIIWTLLITLTSSLVALDTYAGEWGSLKGRFVFTDTPVSPESINVNKDVDFCSKNKLVEENLLVGEKGGLSNVFVYLYLKKGKKIEVHPDIAKPDEKPVVLYNKGCRFEPHTLTVRTSQTLEIRNSDPGIGHNTNATTLRF
;
A
#
# COMPACT_ATOMS: atom_id res chain seq x y z
N MET A 1 -0.14 92.23 -39.40
CA MET A 1 -1.50 91.67 -39.20
C MET A 1 -1.32 90.33 -38.52
N LEU A 2 -1.54 90.25 -37.21
CA LEU A 2 -2.84 90.00 -36.55
C LEU A 2 -3.36 88.57 -36.77
N GLY A 3 -3.34 87.75 -35.71
CA GLY A 3 -4.45 86.83 -35.42
C GLY A 3 -4.13 85.34 -35.24
N SER A 4 -4.85 84.73 -34.29
CA SER A 4 -5.05 83.29 -34.05
C SER A 4 -3.83 82.48 -33.55
N GLU A 5 -3.63 82.23 -32.25
CA GLU A 5 -4.46 81.60 -31.20
C GLU A 5 -4.20 80.09 -30.99
N ARG A 6 -4.03 79.74 -29.69
CA ARG A 6 -4.39 78.49 -29.01
C ARG A 6 -3.68 77.19 -29.43
N THR A 7 -2.82 76.62 -28.57
CA THR A 7 -3.14 75.85 -27.33
C THR A 7 -3.45 74.37 -27.62
N MET A 8 -2.86 73.46 -26.83
CA MET A 8 -2.95 71.99 -26.89
C MET A 8 -2.20 71.25 -28.02
N LYS A 9 -0.90 71.04 -27.79
CA LYS A 9 -0.25 69.73 -28.06
C LYS A 9 0.12 69.06 -26.73
N LYS A 10 -0.87 68.49 -26.05
CA LYS A 10 -0.67 67.41 -25.07
C LYS A 10 -0.88 66.07 -25.79
N ILE A 11 -0.44 64.97 -25.19
CA ILE A 11 -0.64 63.56 -25.62
C ILE A 11 -0.05 63.29 -27.04
N ILE A 12 1.07 62.59 -27.26
CA ILE A 12 1.34 61.13 -27.21
C ILE A 12 2.84 61.03 -27.61
N TRP A 13 3.72 60.19 -27.07
CA TRP A 13 3.69 59.23 -25.95
C TRP A 13 5.14 59.13 -25.41
N THR A 14 5.31 58.72 -24.14
CA THR A 14 6.62 58.30 -23.60
C THR A 14 6.66 56.77 -23.63
N LEU A 15 7.46 56.17 -24.52
CA LEU A 15 7.55 54.70 -24.65
C LEU A 15 8.46 54.09 -23.56
N LEU A 16 8.06 54.22 -22.29
CA LEU A 16 8.74 53.55 -21.18
C LEU A 16 8.23 52.10 -21.11
N ILE A 17 9.02 51.16 -21.63
CA ILE A 17 8.70 49.73 -21.60
C ILE A 17 8.89 49.22 -20.15
N THR A 18 7.84 49.34 -19.34
CA THR A 18 7.74 48.62 -18.07
C THR A 18 7.39 47.17 -18.35
N LEU A 19 8.41 46.35 -18.55
CA LEU A 19 8.27 44.89 -18.60
C LEU A 19 7.92 44.38 -17.20
N THR A 20 6.64 44.44 -16.83
CA THR A 20 6.12 43.81 -15.62
C THR A 20 6.21 42.30 -15.78
N SER A 21 7.33 41.73 -15.35
CA SER A 21 7.52 40.29 -15.26
C SER A 21 6.59 39.77 -14.16
N SER A 22 5.43 39.27 -14.57
CA SER A 22 4.52 38.55 -13.68
C SER A 22 5.21 37.27 -13.23
N LEU A 23 5.78 37.27 -12.02
CA LEU A 23 6.06 36.02 -11.31
C LEU A 23 4.71 35.35 -11.06
N VAL A 24 4.32 34.46 -11.97
CA VAL A 24 3.39 33.38 -11.63
C VAL A 24 4.16 32.53 -10.65
N ALA A 25 3.82 32.66 -9.36
CA ALA A 25 4.18 31.66 -8.38
C ALA A 25 3.51 30.35 -8.85
N LEU A 26 4.32 29.49 -9.46
CA LEU A 26 3.94 28.09 -9.58
C LEU A 26 3.96 27.57 -8.16
N ASP A 27 2.78 27.47 -7.55
CA ASP A 27 2.58 26.68 -6.35
C ASP A 27 3.01 25.26 -6.69
N THR A 28 4.26 24.94 -6.34
CA THR A 28 4.73 23.57 -6.32
C THR A 28 3.94 22.89 -5.22
N TYR A 29 2.79 22.32 -5.59
CA TYR A 29 2.08 21.34 -4.77
C TYR A 29 3.06 20.19 -4.52
N ALA A 30 3.85 20.32 -3.45
CA ALA A 30 4.43 19.19 -2.79
C ALA A 30 3.24 18.33 -2.38
N GLY A 31 3.05 17.20 -3.06
CA GLY A 31 1.94 16.32 -2.78
C GLY A 31 1.93 15.98 -1.29
N GLU A 32 0.80 16.16 -0.64
CA GLU A 32 0.60 15.82 0.78
C GLU A 32 0.83 14.32 1.05
N TRP A 33 0.92 13.53 -0.03
CA TRP A 33 1.12 12.10 -0.07
C TRP A 33 2.46 11.75 -0.74
N GLY A 34 3.14 10.75 -0.20
CA GLY A 34 4.38 10.21 -0.73
C GLY A 34 4.37 8.68 -0.82
N SER A 35 5.24 8.12 -1.66
CA SER A 35 5.37 6.67 -1.84
C SER A 35 6.51 6.09 -1.00
N LEU A 36 6.25 5.02 -0.26
CA LEU A 36 7.28 4.21 0.38
C LEU A 36 7.63 3.02 -0.53
N LYS A 37 8.92 2.85 -0.85
CA LYS A 37 9.44 1.69 -1.58
C LYS A 37 10.66 1.14 -0.85
N GLY A 38 10.68 -0.17 -0.62
CA GLY A 38 11.78 -0.87 0.03
C GLY A 38 11.85 -2.33 -0.37
N ARG A 39 12.90 -3.02 0.07
CA ARG A 39 13.08 -4.46 -0.10
C ARG A 39 13.73 -5.00 1.17
N PHE A 40 13.13 -6.03 1.76
CA PHE A 40 13.71 -6.76 2.88
C PHE A 40 14.57 -7.89 2.33
N VAL A 41 15.82 -7.97 2.79
CA VAL A 41 16.83 -8.90 2.30
C VAL A 41 17.43 -9.67 3.46
N PHE A 42 17.34 -11.00 3.39
CA PHE A 42 18.08 -11.92 4.24
C PHE A 42 19.52 -12.01 3.74
N THR A 43 20.50 -11.80 4.63
CA THR A 43 21.93 -11.70 4.28
C THR A 43 22.70 -12.99 4.53
N ASP A 44 22.20 -13.88 5.37
CA ASP A 44 22.86 -15.13 5.71
C ASP A 44 22.49 -16.23 4.70
N THR A 45 23.08 -17.42 4.86
CA THR A 45 22.72 -18.58 4.03
C THR A 45 21.30 -19.05 4.36
N PRO A 46 20.34 -19.06 3.42
CA PRO A 46 18.99 -19.53 3.69
C PRO A 46 18.98 -21.02 4.05
N VAL A 47 18.33 -21.35 5.16
CA VAL A 47 18.03 -22.76 5.51
C VAL A 47 16.76 -23.16 4.77
N SER A 48 16.69 -24.41 4.28
CA SER A 48 15.45 -24.95 3.72
C SER A 48 14.36 -24.95 4.79
N PRO A 49 13.13 -24.52 4.48
CA PRO A 49 11.97 -24.70 5.36
C PRO A 49 11.87 -26.14 5.90
N GLU A 50 11.61 -26.29 7.19
CA GLU A 50 11.44 -27.58 7.85
C GLU A 50 10.11 -28.23 7.40
N SER A 51 10.09 -29.56 7.25
CA SER A 51 8.87 -30.27 6.88
C SER A 51 7.91 -30.40 8.06
N ILE A 52 6.63 -30.10 7.84
CA ILE A 52 5.59 -30.24 8.86
C ILE A 52 5.26 -31.73 9.06
N ASN A 53 5.26 -32.17 10.32
CA ASN A 53 4.85 -33.53 10.69
C ASN A 53 3.32 -33.68 10.63
N VAL A 54 2.83 -34.18 9.50
CA VAL A 54 1.40 -34.46 9.27
C VAL A 54 0.94 -35.67 10.09
N ASN A 55 0.19 -35.41 11.17
CA ASN A 55 -0.32 -36.43 12.11
C ASN A 55 -1.86 -36.60 12.09
N LYS A 56 -2.55 -35.86 11.23
CA LYS A 56 -4.01 -35.94 10.97
C LYS A 56 -4.26 -35.98 9.46
N ASP A 57 -5.33 -36.67 9.08
CA ASP A 57 -5.79 -36.81 7.70
C ASP A 57 -4.64 -37.17 6.73
N VAL A 58 -3.76 -38.06 7.19
CA VAL A 58 -2.43 -38.34 6.63
C VAL A 58 -2.50 -38.73 5.16
N ASP A 59 -3.51 -39.53 4.79
CA ASP A 59 -3.77 -39.97 3.41
C ASP A 59 -4.09 -38.83 2.44
N PHE A 60 -4.55 -37.68 2.94
CA PHE A 60 -4.79 -36.48 2.16
C PHE A 60 -3.66 -35.46 2.35
N CYS A 61 -3.42 -35.01 3.58
CA CYS A 61 -2.56 -33.87 3.88
C CYS A 61 -1.08 -34.11 3.50
N SER A 62 -0.57 -35.34 3.63
CA SER A 62 0.84 -35.65 3.34
C SER A 62 1.22 -35.50 1.86
N LYS A 63 0.23 -35.48 0.97
CA LYS A 63 0.43 -35.26 -0.48
C LYS A 63 0.88 -33.84 -0.80
N ASN A 64 0.65 -32.88 0.10
CA ASN A 64 0.86 -31.45 -0.15
C ASN A 64 2.29 -30.95 0.18
N LYS A 65 3.19 -31.82 0.68
CA LYS A 65 4.58 -31.48 1.05
C LYS A 65 4.67 -30.22 1.91
N LEU A 66 3.92 -30.21 3.01
CA LEU A 66 3.83 -29.07 3.92
C LEU A 66 5.16 -28.76 4.59
N VAL A 67 5.48 -27.48 4.67
CA VAL A 67 6.70 -26.94 5.29
C VAL A 67 6.39 -25.71 6.15
N GLU A 68 7.26 -25.43 7.11
CA GLU A 68 7.22 -24.28 8.00
C GLU A 68 7.56 -22.99 7.25
N GLU A 69 6.57 -22.13 6.99
CA GLU A 69 6.72 -20.89 6.21
C GLU A 69 7.21 -19.69 7.05
N ASN A 70 7.78 -19.95 8.23
CA ASN A 70 8.28 -18.95 9.19
C ASN A 70 9.40 -18.05 8.63
N LEU A 71 10.19 -18.58 7.67
CA LEU A 71 11.20 -17.82 6.94
C LEU A 71 11.26 -18.32 5.48
N LEU A 72 10.67 -17.55 4.57
CA LEU A 72 10.72 -17.83 3.13
C LEU A 72 11.63 -16.82 2.42
N VAL A 73 12.82 -17.29 2.03
CA VAL A 73 13.82 -16.51 1.30
C VAL A 73 13.79 -16.88 -0.18
N GLY A 74 13.41 -15.91 -1.03
CA GLY A 74 13.44 -16.02 -2.48
C GLY A 74 14.74 -15.51 -3.11
N GLU A 75 14.71 -15.31 -4.43
CA GLU A 75 15.86 -14.86 -5.21
C GLU A 75 16.54 -13.60 -4.65
N LYS A 76 17.87 -13.58 -4.66
CA LYS A 76 18.71 -12.46 -4.18
C LYS A 76 18.35 -12.08 -2.73
N GLY A 77 18.09 -13.09 -1.89
CA GLY A 77 17.77 -12.93 -0.46
C GLY A 77 16.42 -12.29 -0.16
N GLY A 78 15.52 -12.12 -1.12
CA GLY A 78 14.25 -11.40 -0.88
C GLY A 78 13.33 -12.13 0.09
N LEU A 79 12.85 -11.45 1.14
CA LEU A 79 11.89 -12.04 2.08
C LEU A 79 10.45 -11.95 1.56
N SER A 80 9.73 -13.07 1.60
CA SER A 80 8.27 -13.13 1.43
C SER A 80 7.56 -12.78 2.75
N ASN A 81 6.23 -12.63 2.71
CA ASN A 81 5.36 -12.53 3.90
C ASN A 81 5.65 -11.35 4.86
N VAL A 82 6.38 -10.32 4.40
CA VAL A 82 6.73 -9.15 5.24
C VAL A 82 5.60 -8.13 5.29
N PHE A 83 5.11 -7.84 6.50
CA PHE A 83 4.18 -6.74 6.75
C PHE A 83 4.90 -5.49 7.28
N VAL A 84 4.56 -4.33 6.72
CA VAL A 84 4.98 -3.02 7.23
C VAL A 84 3.73 -2.25 7.62
N TYR A 85 3.68 -1.76 8.85
CA TYR A 85 2.55 -1.01 9.39
C TYR A 85 3.02 0.21 10.18
N LEU A 86 2.21 1.28 10.16
CA LEU A 86 2.48 2.49 10.94
C LEU A 86 1.88 2.34 12.34
N TYR A 87 2.74 2.37 13.36
CA TYR A 87 2.28 2.39 14.75
C TYR A 87 1.86 3.81 15.16
N LEU A 88 0.57 4.00 15.47
CA LEU A 88 0.03 5.27 15.95
C LEU A 88 -0.10 5.26 17.48
N LYS A 89 0.31 6.36 18.14
CA LYS A 89 0.03 6.57 19.57
C LYS A 89 -1.49 6.59 19.80
N LYS A 90 -1.96 5.96 20.89
CA LYS A 90 -3.39 5.91 21.25
C LYS A 90 -4.07 7.28 21.13
N GLY A 91 -5.18 7.33 20.40
CA GLY A 91 -5.95 8.57 20.17
C GLY A 91 -5.49 9.42 18.98
N LYS A 92 -4.32 9.17 18.38
CA LYS A 92 -3.96 9.78 17.09
C LYS A 92 -4.82 9.16 15.97
N LYS A 93 -5.41 10.02 15.15
CA LYS A 93 -5.93 9.66 13.83
C LYS A 93 -4.92 10.09 12.77
N ILE A 94 -4.89 9.40 11.65
CA ILE A 94 -4.18 9.79 10.43
C ILE A 94 -5.21 9.92 9.31
N GLU A 95 -4.94 10.79 8.35
CA GLU A 95 -5.76 10.91 7.15
C GLU A 95 -5.57 9.68 6.26
N VAL A 96 -6.66 9.23 5.65
CA VAL A 96 -6.67 8.06 4.77
C VAL A 96 -6.61 8.54 3.34
N HIS A 97 -5.63 8.06 2.57
CA HIS A 97 -5.45 8.46 1.17
C HIS A 97 -6.75 8.22 0.37
N PRO A 98 -7.23 9.18 -0.45
CA PRO A 98 -8.52 9.09 -1.13
C PRO A 98 -8.74 7.79 -1.91
N ASP A 99 -7.72 7.30 -2.62
CA ASP A 99 -7.72 6.05 -3.40
C ASP A 99 -8.14 4.80 -2.60
N ILE A 100 -7.89 4.75 -1.29
CA ILE A 100 -8.24 3.62 -0.42
C ILE A 100 -9.40 3.93 0.55
N ALA A 101 -9.94 5.15 0.50
CA ALA A 101 -11.00 5.62 1.41
C ALA A 101 -12.34 4.89 1.17
N LYS A 102 -12.59 4.40 -0.06
CA LYS A 102 -13.73 3.52 -0.34
C LYS A 102 -13.33 2.05 -0.14
N PRO A 103 -14.15 1.23 0.54
CA PRO A 103 -13.95 -0.21 0.55
C PRO A 103 -13.99 -0.78 -0.88
N ASP A 104 -13.23 -1.85 -1.10
CA ASP A 104 -13.54 -2.78 -2.19
C ASP A 104 -14.64 -3.70 -1.65
N GLU A 105 -15.76 -3.78 -2.38
CA GLU A 105 -16.91 -4.61 -2.01
C GLU A 105 -16.61 -6.10 -2.11
N LYS A 106 -15.52 -6.49 -2.81
CA LYS A 106 -15.10 -7.88 -2.91
C LYS A 106 -14.60 -8.41 -1.56
N PRO A 107 -15.11 -9.57 -1.10
CA PRO A 107 -14.59 -10.22 0.08
C PRO A 107 -13.14 -10.63 -0.14
N VAL A 108 -12.31 -10.44 0.88
CA VAL A 108 -10.97 -11.03 0.93
C VAL A 108 -11.14 -12.46 1.40
N VAL A 109 -10.60 -13.45 0.68
CA VAL A 109 -10.84 -14.86 0.97
C VAL A 109 -9.56 -15.55 1.42
N LEU A 110 -9.63 -16.19 2.59
CA LEU A 110 -8.62 -17.11 3.12
C LEU A 110 -9.12 -18.54 2.94
N TYR A 111 -8.31 -19.40 2.33
CA TYR A 111 -8.68 -20.79 2.10
C TYR A 111 -7.95 -21.74 3.07
N ASN A 112 -8.64 -22.75 3.59
CA ASN A 112 -7.98 -24.01 3.92
C ASN A 112 -7.84 -24.81 2.62
N LYS A 113 -6.60 -24.99 2.17
CA LYS A 113 -6.28 -25.69 0.92
C LYS A 113 -4.93 -26.39 1.05
N GLY A 114 -4.86 -27.66 0.68
CA GLY A 114 -3.70 -28.51 0.89
C GLY A 114 -3.39 -28.77 2.37
N CYS A 115 -4.37 -28.66 3.26
CA CYS A 115 -4.23 -28.67 4.73
C CYS A 115 -3.37 -27.52 5.30
N ARG A 116 -3.27 -26.40 4.60
CA ARG A 116 -2.70 -25.14 5.10
C ARG A 116 -3.66 -23.97 4.87
N PHE A 117 -3.34 -22.81 5.45
CA PHE A 117 -3.97 -21.55 5.06
C PHE A 117 -3.34 -21.00 3.78
N GLU A 118 -4.17 -20.63 2.81
CA GLU A 118 -3.77 -20.14 1.49
C GLU A 118 -4.55 -18.85 1.15
N PRO A 119 -3.88 -17.69 0.97
CA PRO A 119 -2.44 -17.47 1.14
C PRO A 119 -2.00 -17.55 2.62
N HIS A 120 -0.73 -17.84 2.87
CA HIS A 120 -0.14 -17.87 4.22
C HIS A 120 -0.28 -16.53 4.95
N THR A 121 -0.11 -15.42 4.21
CA THR A 121 -0.31 -14.06 4.71
C THR A 121 -1.32 -13.29 3.86
N LEU A 122 -2.17 -12.49 4.50
CA LEU A 122 -3.13 -11.63 3.82
C LEU A 122 -3.35 -10.31 4.59
N THR A 123 -3.75 -9.25 3.88
CA THR A 123 -4.17 -7.98 4.48
C THR A 123 -5.67 -7.78 4.29
N VAL A 124 -6.35 -7.31 5.33
CA VAL A 124 -7.79 -6.95 5.30
C VAL A 124 -7.94 -5.52 5.81
N ARG A 125 -8.72 -4.69 5.11
CA ARG A 125 -9.16 -3.39 5.64
C ARG A 125 -10.38 -3.60 6.54
N THR A 126 -10.53 -2.79 7.58
CA THR A 126 -11.68 -2.86 8.51
C THR A 126 -13.05 -2.69 7.85
N SER A 127 -13.09 -2.19 6.62
CA SER A 127 -14.29 -2.01 5.79
C SER A 127 -14.54 -3.14 4.79
N GLN A 128 -13.73 -4.21 4.78
CA GLN A 128 -13.89 -5.38 3.91
C GLN A 128 -14.36 -6.60 4.70
N THR A 129 -15.20 -7.43 4.08
CA THR A 129 -15.51 -8.78 4.60
C THR A 129 -14.32 -9.70 4.41
N LEU A 130 -13.91 -10.38 5.49
CA LEU A 130 -13.03 -11.56 5.42
C LEU A 130 -13.90 -12.81 5.36
N GLU A 131 -13.75 -13.60 4.30
CA GLU A 131 -14.31 -14.94 4.22
C GLU A 131 -13.23 -15.98 4.47
N ILE A 132 -13.56 -17.01 5.25
CA ILE A 132 -12.69 -18.16 5.47
C ILE A 132 -13.39 -19.40 4.94
N ARG A 133 -12.79 -20.07 3.96
CA ARG A 133 -13.41 -21.14 3.17
C ARG A 133 -12.58 -22.41 3.21
N ASN A 134 -13.22 -23.57 3.35
CA ASN A 134 -12.56 -24.85 3.14
C ASN A 134 -12.59 -25.24 1.66
N SER A 135 -11.46 -25.67 1.11
CA SER A 135 -11.31 -26.17 -0.27
C SER A 135 -10.70 -27.58 -0.34
N ASP A 136 -10.46 -28.23 0.79
CA ASP A 136 -9.95 -29.60 0.84
C ASP A 136 -11.10 -30.62 0.88
N PRO A 137 -11.31 -31.40 -0.20
CA PRO A 137 -12.50 -32.25 -0.33
C PRO A 137 -12.46 -33.41 0.66
N GLY A 138 -13.49 -33.48 1.51
CA GLY A 138 -13.65 -34.54 2.51
C GLY A 138 -12.87 -34.30 3.81
N ILE A 139 -12.04 -33.26 3.91
CA ILE A 139 -11.27 -32.94 5.12
C ILE A 139 -11.96 -31.81 5.89
N GLY A 140 -12.15 -32.01 7.20
CA GLY A 140 -12.78 -31.02 8.07
C GLY A 140 -11.75 -30.06 8.66
N HIS A 141 -11.79 -28.80 8.24
CA HIS A 141 -10.97 -27.73 8.84
C HIS A 141 -11.81 -26.76 9.67
N ASN A 142 -11.21 -26.24 10.74
CA ASN A 142 -11.71 -25.10 11.51
C ASN A 142 -10.68 -23.96 11.48
N THR A 143 -11.02 -22.82 12.09
CA THR A 143 -10.06 -21.71 12.26
C THR A 143 -10.10 -21.23 13.69
N ASN A 144 -8.92 -21.22 14.33
CA ASN A 144 -8.71 -20.61 15.63
C ASN A 144 -7.90 -19.33 15.42
N ALA A 145 -8.48 -18.17 15.73
CA ALA A 145 -7.86 -16.87 15.53
C ALA A 145 -7.48 -16.26 16.89
N THR A 146 -6.20 -15.92 17.05
CA THR A 146 -5.70 -15.16 18.20
C THR A 146 -5.22 -13.79 17.72
N THR A 147 -5.69 -12.73 18.38
CA THR A 147 -5.19 -11.38 18.14
C THR A 147 -3.87 -11.16 18.89
N LEU A 148 -2.89 -10.57 18.20
CA LEU A 148 -1.70 -10.06 18.87
C LEU A 148 -2.12 -8.94 19.84
N ARG A 149 -1.78 -9.10 21.12
CA ARG A 149 -1.91 -8.03 22.12
C ARG A 149 -0.64 -7.19 22.08
N PHE A 150 -0.79 -5.93 21.68
CA PHE A 150 0.24 -4.88 21.72
C PHE A 150 -0.07 -3.88 22.84
#